data_AF-A0A6B3F554-F1
#
_entry.id   AF-A0A6B3F554-F1
#
_cell.length_a   1.000
_cell.length_b   1.000
_cell.length_c   1.000
_cell.angle_alpha   90.00
_cell.angle_beta   90.00
_cell.angle_gamma   90.00
#
_symmetry.space_group_name_H-M   'P 1'
#
loop_
_entity.id
_entity.type
_entity.pdbx_description
1 polymer ?
#
loop_
_entity_poly.entity_id
_entity_poly.type
_entity_poly.pdbx_seq_one_letter_code
_entity_poly.pdbx_strand_id
1 'polypeptide(L)'
;RVAEAKTRIGWIDEDTVLVGTGLAGGSLTDSGYARTVRRWRRGTPLGEAVVVYEAERSDIVAWGWHDHTPGFARDFVGRAIDFFTSESYLLTPGDTLVKIEVPDDATAYAHREHLLVTLRSDWLGHPAGALLAFGFDAFLAGDRTARVLFAPDARTALV
;
A
#
# COMPACT_ATOMS: atom_id res chain seq x y z
N ARG A 1 -4.45 -9.78 -23.08
CA ARG A 1 -3.05 -10.21 -22.79
C ARG A 1 -2.30 -9.00 -22.25
N VAL A 2 -1.45 -9.19 -21.25
CA VAL A 2 -0.55 -8.14 -20.74
C VAL A 2 0.79 -8.29 -21.46
N ALA A 3 1.38 -7.17 -21.91
CA ALA A 3 2.69 -7.17 -22.55
C ALA A 3 3.80 -7.37 -21.50
N GLU A 4 5.03 -7.66 -21.95
CA GLU A 4 6.19 -7.79 -21.06
C GLU A 4 6.52 -6.45 -20.41
N ALA A 5 6.59 -6.44 -19.07
CA ALA A 5 6.95 -5.31 -18.23
C ALA A 5 7.15 -5.79 -16.78
N LYS A 6 7.71 -4.94 -15.91
CA LYS A 6 7.73 -5.16 -14.45
C LYS A 6 6.33 -5.02 -13.88
N THR A 7 5.53 -6.08 -14.02
CA THR A 7 4.10 -6.10 -13.74
C THR A 7 3.82 -6.60 -12.32
N ARG A 8 2.87 -5.95 -11.64
CA ARG A 8 2.24 -6.45 -10.40
C ARG A 8 0.73 -6.52 -10.57
N ILE A 9 0.13 -7.56 -9.98
CA ILE A 9 -1.31 -7.82 -9.99
C ILE A 9 -1.74 -8.13 -8.56
N GLY A 10 -2.78 -7.44 -8.09
CA GLY A 10 -3.55 -7.79 -6.90
C GLY A 10 -4.96 -8.22 -7.32
N TRP A 11 -5.35 -9.44 -6.98
CA TRP A 11 -6.69 -9.94 -7.31
C TRP A 11 -7.72 -9.35 -6.35
N ILE A 12 -8.81 -8.80 -6.88
CA ILE A 12 -9.97 -8.37 -6.07
C ILE A 12 -10.97 -9.51 -6.02
N ASP A 13 -11.31 -10.06 -7.19
CA ASP A 13 -12.23 -11.19 -7.37
C ASP A 13 -11.88 -11.97 -8.64
N GLU A 14 -12.71 -12.94 -9.02
CA GLU A 14 -12.48 -13.80 -10.19
C GLU A 14 -12.39 -13.03 -11.52
N ASP A 15 -12.94 -11.83 -11.60
CA ASP A 15 -13.03 -11.02 -12.81
C ASP A 15 -12.31 -9.69 -12.71
N THR A 16 -11.82 -9.30 -11.54
CA THR A 16 -11.31 -7.95 -11.30
C THR A 16 -9.95 -8.00 -10.63
N VAL A 17 -9.00 -7.22 -11.16
CA VAL A 17 -7.67 -7.06 -10.59
C VAL A 17 -7.26 -5.58 -10.51
N LEU A 18 -6.44 -5.27 -9.50
CA LEU A 18 -5.57 -4.10 -9.51
C LEU A 18 -4.29 -4.48 -10.28
N VAL A 19 -3.97 -3.76 -11.34
CA VAL A 19 -2.81 -4.03 -12.18
C VAL A 19 -1.95 -2.79 -12.34
N GLY A 20 -0.65 -2.95 -12.06
CA GLY A 20 0.39 -2.00 -12.44
C GLY A 20 1.28 -2.65 -13.50
N THR A 21 1.36 -2.06 -14.69
CA THR A 21 2.16 -2.59 -15.80
C THR A 21 2.52 -1.51 -16.81
N GLY A 22 3.45 -1.83 -17.72
CA GLY A 22 3.88 -0.96 -18.81
C GLY A 22 2.83 -0.91 -19.93
N LEU A 23 2.36 0.30 -20.20
CA LEU A 23 1.52 0.71 -21.32
C LEU A 23 2.19 1.87 -22.08
N ALA A 24 1.91 1.96 -23.38
CA ALA A 24 2.30 3.10 -24.19
C ALA A 24 1.78 4.42 -23.57
N GLY A 25 2.57 5.50 -23.65
CA GLY A 25 2.16 6.83 -23.19
C GLY A 25 2.59 7.24 -21.77
N GLY A 26 3.63 6.62 -21.19
CA GLY A 26 4.26 7.13 -19.95
C GLY A 26 3.71 6.55 -18.64
N SER A 27 3.32 5.28 -18.65
CA SER A 27 2.83 4.54 -17.47
C SER A 27 3.95 3.94 -16.60
N LEU A 28 5.21 4.26 -16.89
CA LEU A 28 6.38 3.78 -16.15
C LEU A 28 7.05 4.93 -15.39
N THR A 29 7.63 4.60 -14.24
CA THR A 29 8.57 5.46 -13.51
C THR A 29 9.92 5.49 -14.21
N ASP A 30 10.82 6.40 -13.81
CA ASP A 30 12.20 6.46 -14.31
C ASP A 30 12.98 5.17 -13.97
N SER A 31 12.54 4.42 -12.95
CA SER A 31 13.06 3.09 -12.57
C SER A 31 12.49 1.93 -13.41
N GLY A 32 11.60 2.23 -14.36
CA GLY A 32 10.97 1.27 -15.27
C GLY A 32 9.94 0.35 -14.62
N TYR A 33 9.42 0.71 -13.43
CA TYR A 33 8.26 0.04 -12.83
C TYR A 33 6.97 0.76 -13.17
N ALA A 34 5.83 0.13 -12.88
CA ALA A 34 4.54 0.76 -13.05
C ALA A 34 4.42 2.05 -12.22
N ARG A 35 4.02 3.14 -12.87
CA ARG A 35 3.67 4.43 -12.26
C ARG A 35 2.18 4.52 -11.92
N THR A 36 1.34 3.79 -12.65
CA THR A 36 -0.12 3.78 -12.46
C THR A 36 -0.61 2.43 -11.98
N VAL A 37 -1.60 2.43 -11.08
CA VAL A 37 -2.41 1.26 -10.73
C VAL A 37 -3.77 1.41 -11.39
N ARG A 38 -4.23 0.36 -12.05
CA ARG A 38 -5.51 0.33 -12.76
C ARG A 38 -6.40 -0.76 -12.24
N ARG A 39 -7.71 -0.51 -12.14
CA ARG A 39 -8.72 -1.55 -11.93
C ARG A 39 -9.11 -2.13 -13.29
N TRP A 40 -8.70 -3.36 -13.55
CA TRP A 40 -8.91 -4.04 -14.82
C TRP A 40 -9.87 -5.22 -14.66
N ARG A 41 -10.83 -5.32 -15.57
CA ARG A 41 -11.83 -6.38 -15.60
C ARG A 41 -11.52 -7.39 -16.70
N ARG A 42 -11.72 -8.68 -16.41
CA ARG A 42 -11.63 -9.76 -17.38
C ARG A 42 -12.53 -9.46 -18.59
N GLY A 43 -12.00 -9.74 -19.78
CA GLY A 43 -12.71 -9.55 -21.04
C GLY A 43 -12.66 -8.13 -21.61
N THR A 44 -12.13 -7.13 -20.89
CA THR A 44 -11.97 -5.77 -21.43
C THR A 44 -10.54 -5.48 -21.88
N PRO A 45 -10.33 -4.55 -22.83
CA PRO A 45 -9.00 -4.09 -23.19
C PRO A 45 -8.30 -3.41 -22.01
N LEU A 46 -7.03 -3.78 -21.74
CA LEU A 46 -6.27 -3.22 -20.63
C LEU A 46 -6.09 -1.69 -20.73
N GLY A 47 -6.00 -1.14 -21.95
CA GLY A 47 -5.88 0.31 -22.17
C GLY A 47 -7.10 1.10 -21.69
N GLU A 48 -8.26 0.45 -21.58
CA GLU A 48 -9.51 1.03 -21.08
C GLU A 48 -9.68 0.87 -19.57
N ALA A 49 -8.76 0.18 -18.88
CA ALA A 49 -8.82 0.02 -17.43
C ALA A 49 -8.65 1.35 -16.70
N VAL A 50 -9.52 1.60 -15.72
CA VAL A 50 -9.59 2.85 -14.95
C VAL A 50 -8.35 2.98 -14.07
N VAL A 51 -7.67 4.12 -14.13
CA VAL A 51 -6.57 4.46 -13.22
C VAL A 51 -7.17 4.80 -11.85
N VAL A 52 -6.75 4.06 -10.82
CA VAL A 52 -7.19 4.28 -9.43
C VAL A 52 -6.10 4.93 -8.57
N TYR A 53 -4.85 4.92 -9.05
CA TYR A 53 -3.72 5.57 -8.40
C TYR A 53 -2.61 5.86 -9.41
N GLU A 54 -1.92 6.98 -9.23
CA GLU A 54 -0.78 7.40 -10.04
C GLU A 54 0.31 7.99 -9.14
N ALA A 55 1.50 7.42 -9.21
CA ALA A 55 2.69 7.90 -8.51
C ALA A 55 3.42 8.98 -9.34
N GLU A 56 4.43 9.61 -8.74
CA GLU A 56 5.33 10.50 -9.45
C GLU A 56 6.25 9.72 -10.38
N ARG A 57 6.78 10.41 -11.40
CA ARG A 57 7.70 9.76 -12.34
C ARG A 57 9.01 9.33 -11.68
N SER A 58 9.48 10.12 -10.71
CA SER A 58 10.71 9.89 -9.95
C SER A 58 10.58 8.81 -8.88
N ASP A 59 9.35 8.41 -8.53
CA ASP A 59 9.12 7.35 -7.55
C ASP A 59 9.66 6.01 -8.07
N ILE A 60 9.89 5.05 -7.18
CA ILE A 60 10.35 3.72 -7.59
C ILE A 60 9.23 2.97 -8.28
N VAL A 61 8.06 2.85 -7.65
CA VAL A 61 6.93 2.03 -8.13
C VAL A 61 5.61 2.42 -7.47
N ALA A 62 4.51 2.34 -8.22
CA ALA A 62 3.15 2.30 -7.69
C ALA A 62 2.65 0.85 -7.57
N TRP A 63 1.91 0.54 -6.52
CA TRP A 63 1.35 -0.78 -6.28
C TRP A 63 -0.11 -0.70 -5.82
N GLY A 64 -0.83 -1.80 -5.98
CA GLY A 64 -2.17 -1.98 -5.42
C GLY A 64 -2.40 -3.44 -5.04
N TRP A 65 -3.13 -3.67 -3.96
CA TRP A 65 -3.55 -5.01 -3.53
C TRP A 65 -4.92 -4.96 -2.85
N HIS A 66 -5.53 -6.13 -2.73
CA HIS A 66 -6.77 -6.33 -2.00
C HIS A 66 -6.51 -7.26 -0.81
N ASP A 67 -6.99 -6.89 0.37
CA ASP A 67 -7.02 -7.76 1.53
C ASP A 67 -8.30 -8.61 1.47
N HIS A 68 -8.16 -9.92 1.33
CA HIS A 68 -9.30 -10.85 1.25
C HIS A 68 -9.83 -11.30 2.63
N THR A 69 -9.32 -10.75 3.73
CA THR A 69 -9.71 -11.17 5.08
C THR A 69 -11.23 -11.02 5.27
N PRO A 70 -11.98 -12.13 5.50
CA PRO A 70 -13.43 -12.06 5.63
C PRO A 70 -13.87 -11.12 6.76
N GLY A 71 -14.79 -10.21 6.45
CA GLY A 71 -15.25 -9.17 7.37
C GLY A 71 -14.35 -7.93 7.47
N PHE A 72 -13.17 -7.97 6.86
CA PHE A 72 -12.19 -6.87 6.86
C PHE A 72 -11.62 -6.60 5.47
N ALA A 73 -12.35 -6.97 4.43
CA ALA A 73 -11.89 -6.83 3.06
C ALA A 73 -11.74 -5.35 2.68
N ARG A 74 -10.58 -4.99 2.13
CA ARG A 74 -10.17 -3.61 1.85
C ARG A 74 -9.26 -3.57 0.64
N ASP A 75 -9.37 -2.52 -0.17
CA ASP A 75 -8.43 -2.22 -1.25
C ASP A 75 -7.38 -1.23 -0.77
N PHE A 76 -6.12 -1.46 -1.17
CA PHE A 76 -5.01 -0.56 -0.89
C PHE A 76 -4.26 -0.22 -2.16
N VAL A 77 -3.77 1.01 -2.22
CA VAL A 77 -2.85 1.50 -3.24
C VAL A 77 -1.76 2.31 -2.58
N GLY A 78 -0.64 2.47 -3.27
CA GLY A 78 0.45 3.27 -2.74
C GLY A 78 1.66 3.29 -3.65
N ARG A 79 2.72 3.89 -3.12
CA ARG A 79 3.97 4.09 -3.83
C ARG A 79 5.17 3.84 -2.93
N ALA A 80 6.25 3.38 -3.54
CA ALA A 80 7.58 3.51 -2.97
C ALA A 80 8.20 4.79 -3.56
N ILE A 81 8.44 5.79 -2.71
CA ILE A 81 9.03 7.08 -3.11
C ILE A 81 10.51 6.85 -3.43
N ASP A 82 11.20 6.18 -2.51
CA ASP A 82 12.56 5.66 -2.70
C ASP A 82 12.66 4.21 -2.18
N PHE A 83 13.87 3.73 -1.90
CA PHE A 83 14.10 2.36 -1.41
C PHE A 83 13.71 2.14 0.06
N PHE A 84 13.52 3.20 0.82
CA PHE A 84 13.29 3.19 2.27
C PHE A 84 11.98 3.86 2.67
N THR A 85 11.38 4.66 1.80
CA THR A 85 10.15 5.41 2.09
C THR A 85 9.00 5.03 1.15
N SER A 86 7.79 4.99 1.70
CA SER A 86 6.58 4.65 0.99
C SER A 86 5.35 5.36 1.56
N GLU A 87 4.33 5.54 0.73
CA GLU A 87 3.02 5.99 1.16
C GLU A 87 1.98 4.94 0.79
N SER A 88 1.06 4.68 1.72
CA SER A 88 -0.05 3.75 1.54
C SER A 88 -1.37 4.47 1.74
N TYR A 89 -2.38 4.07 0.96
CA TYR A 89 -3.72 4.63 0.98
C TYR A 89 -4.74 3.51 1.01
N LEU A 90 -5.78 3.65 1.83
CA LEU A 90 -7.01 2.90 1.67
C LEU A 90 -7.73 3.45 0.44
N LEU A 91 -8.04 2.57 -0.51
CA LEU A 91 -8.89 2.86 -1.65
C LEU A 91 -10.33 2.50 -1.28
N THR A 92 -11.16 3.53 -1.08
CA THR A 92 -12.56 3.31 -0.73
C THR A 92 -13.37 2.80 -1.94
N PRO A 93 -14.55 2.19 -1.73
CA PRO A 93 -15.43 1.78 -2.83
C PRO A 93 -15.86 2.90 -3.78
N GLY A 94 -15.76 4.18 -3.36
CA GLY A 94 -16.02 5.36 -4.17
C GLY A 94 -14.78 5.94 -4.86
N ASP A 95 -13.69 5.16 -4.96
CA ASP A 95 -12.40 5.55 -5.53
C ASP A 95 -11.75 6.78 -4.88
N THR A 96 -12.11 7.05 -3.63
CA THR A 96 -11.43 8.06 -2.80
C THR A 96 -10.27 7.43 -2.04
N LEU A 97 -9.14 8.14 -2.02
CA LEU A 97 -7.93 7.74 -1.31
C LEU A 97 -7.90 8.31 0.10
N VAL A 98 -7.69 7.46 1.09
CA VAL A 98 -7.46 7.87 2.48
C VAL A 98 -6.05 7.46 2.88
N LYS A 99 -5.16 8.43 3.15
CA LYS A 99 -3.77 8.15 3.52
C LYS A 99 -3.70 7.40 4.85
N ILE A 100 -2.87 6.36 4.91
CA ILE A 100 -2.47 5.73 6.16
C ILE A 100 -1.36 6.60 6.76
N GLU A 101 -1.70 7.46 7.72
CA GLU A 101 -0.80 8.49 8.28
C GLU A 101 0.25 7.94 9.27
N VAL A 102 1.08 7.01 8.79
CA VAL A 102 2.29 6.53 9.46
C VAL A 102 3.52 7.26 8.89
N PRO A 103 4.68 7.24 9.56
CA PRO A 103 5.93 7.74 8.96
C PRO A 103 6.21 7.02 7.64
N ASP A 104 6.69 7.76 6.64
CA ASP A 104 6.89 7.17 5.29
C ASP A 104 7.95 6.05 5.31
N ASP A 105 8.86 6.05 6.28
CA ASP A 105 9.90 5.03 6.45
C ASP A 105 9.46 3.82 7.29
N ALA A 106 8.23 3.85 7.84
CA ALA A 106 7.64 2.73 8.56
C ALA A 106 6.98 1.74 7.59
N THR A 107 6.88 0.48 8.02
CA THR A 107 6.08 -0.52 7.32
C THR A 107 4.75 -0.69 8.04
N ALA A 108 3.63 -0.50 7.33
CA ALA A 108 2.30 -0.67 7.87
C ALA A 108 1.49 -1.71 7.08
N TYR A 109 0.73 -2.55 7.78
CA TYR A 109 -0.19 -3.47 7.15
C TYR A 109 -1.44 -3.69 8.00
N ALA A 110 -2.56 -3.98 7.34
CA ALA A 110 -3.80 -4.32 8.00
C ALA A 110 -3.80 -5.79 8.44
N HIS A 111 -4.31 -6.05 9.63
CA HIS A 111 -4.63 -7.40 10.08
C HIS A 111 -5.98 -7.38 10.79
N ARG A 112 -7.03 -7.80 10.08
CA ARG A 112 -8.42 -7.72 10.55
C ARG A 112 -8.77 -6.30 11.02
N GLU A 113 -9.20 -6.12 12.26
CA GLU A 113 -9.53 -4.83 12.87
C GLU A 113 -8.30 -3.97 13.23
N HIS A 114 -7.08 -4.48 13.07
CA HIS A 114 -5.85 -3.80 13.49
C HIS A 114 -5.08 -3.20 12.30
N LEU A 115 -4.43 -2.07 12.56
CA LEU A 115 -3.30 -1.56 11.78
C LEU A 115 -2.01 -1.88 12.54
N LEU A 116 -1.13 -2.68 11.94
CA LEU A 116 0.17 -3.03 12.51
C LEU A 116 1.23 -2.15 11.84
N VAL A 117 2.10 -1.54 12.65
CA VAL A 117 3.12 -0.59 12.20
C VAL A 117 4.47 -0.94 12.81
N THR A 118 5.43 -1.31 11.96
CA THR A 118 6.83 -1.52 12.35
C THR A 118 7.63 -0.25 12.09
N LEU A 119 8.25 0.28 13.14
CA LEU A 119 8.97 1.55 13.08
C LEU A 119 10.39 1.39 12.56
N ARG A 120 10.82 2.32 11.70
CA ARG A 120 12.22 2.49 11.29
C ARG A 120 12.88 3.71 11.95
N SER A 121 12.08 4.71 12.28
CA SER A 121 12.44 5.88 13.08
C SER A 121 11.52 6.01 14.30
N ASP A 122 11.96 6.74 15.32
CA ASP A 122 11.16 6.99 16.52
C ASP A 122 9.84 7.70 16.16
N TRP A 123 8.73 7.23 16.71
CA TRP A 123 7.40 7.79 16.43
C TRP A 123 6.45 7.63 17.61
N LEU A 124 5.67 8.68 17.90
CA LEU A 124 4.72 8.73 19.02
C LEU A 124 5.34 8.36 20.39
N GLY A 125 6.64 8.64 20.57
CA GLY A 125 7.37 8.29 21.81
C GLY A 125 7.83 6.83 21.89
N HIS A 126 7.69 6.06 20.82
CA HIS A 126 8.21 4.69 20.71
C HIS A 126 9.47 4.65 19.83
N PRO A 127 10.48 3.85 20.20
CA PRO A 127 11.74 3.80 19.48
C PRO A 127 11.63 3.08 18.14
N ALA A 128 12.55 3.38 17.22
CA ALA A 128 12.81 2.57 16.04
C ALA A 128 12.91 1.07 16.37
N GLY A 129 12.37 0.23 15.50
CA GLY A 129 12.28 -1.23 15.66
C GLY A 129 11.08 -1.71 16.50
N ALA A 130 10.30 -0.81 17.11
CA ALA A 130 9.06 -1.19 17.79
C ALA A 130 7.98 -1.66 16.79
N LEU A 131 7.17 -2.63 17.22
CA LEU A 131 5.93 -3.03 16.55
C LEU A 131 4.74 -2.50 17.35
N LEU A 132 3.96 -1.64 16.73
CA LEU A 132 2.77 -1.03 17.30
C LEU A 132 1.51 -1.61 16.65
N ALA A 133 0.44 -1.71 17.41
CA ALA A 133 -0.89 -2.03 16.93
C ALA A 133 -1.85 -0.90 17.27
N PHE A 134 -2.66 -0.51 16.29
CA PHE A 134 -3.76 0.45 16.42
C PHE A 134 -5.06 -0.23 15.99
N GLY A 135 -6.20 0.26 16.47
CA GLY A 135 -7.48 -0.06 15.82
C GLY A 135 -7.51 0.59 14.44
N PHE A 136 -7.73 -0.17 13.37
CA PHE A 136 -7.61 0.33 11.99
C PHE A 136 -8.58 1.49 11.73
N ASP A 137 -9.87 1.31 12.03
CA ASP A 137 -10.88 2.35 11.79
C ASP A 137 -10.71 3.55 12.74
N ALA A 138 -10.34 3.29 14.00
CA ALA A 138 -10.02 4.35 14.96
C ALA A 138 -8.82 5.18 14.51
N PHE A 139 -7.80 4.52 13.95
CA PHE A 139 -6.62 5.19 13.38
C PHE A 139 -7.01 6.07 12.20
N LEU A 140 -7.85 5.59 11.28
CA LEU A 140 -8.36 6.42 10.19
C LEU A 140 -9.20 7.60 10.68
N ALA A 141 -9.86 7.46 11.83
CA ALA A 141 -10.59 8.55 12.49
C ALA A 141 -9.69 9.51 13.31
N GLY A 142 -8.37 9.29 13.32
CA GLY A 142 -7.39 10.16 13.97
C GLY A 142 -6.87 9.67 15.33
N ASP A 143 -7.33 8.53 15.84
CA ASP A 143 -6.77 7.95 17.07
C ASP A 143 -5.32 7.51 16.85
N ARG A 144 -4.44 7.84 17.80
CA ARG A 144 -3.02 7.49 17.78
C ARG A 144 -2.63 6.71 19.05
N THR A 145 -3.62 6.14 19.75
CA THR A 145 -3.41 5.29 20.92
C THR A 145 -2.83 3.94 20.47
N ALA A 146 -1.52 3.80 20.62
CA ALA A 146 -0.80 2.58 20.26
C ALA A 146 -0.87 1.53 21.38
N ARG A 147 -1.11 0.27 21.01
CA ARG A 147 -0.71 -0.89 21.81
C ARG A 147 0.67 -1.34 21.34
N VAL A 148 1.66 -1.31 22.24
CA VAL A 148 2.99 -1.85 21.95
C VAL A 148 2.93 -3.38 21.95
N LEU A 149 3.23 -4.00 20.81
CA LEU A 149 3.34 -5.46 20.71
C LEU A 149 4.77 -5.94 20.88
N PHE A 150 5.73 -5.11 20.46
CA PHE A 150 7.16 -5.34 20.66
C PHE A 150 7.87 -3.99 20.83
N ALA A 151 8.79 -3.92 21.78
CA ALA A 151 9.74 -2.82 21.93
C ALA A 151 11.15 -3.42 21.99
N PRO A 152 12.07 -3.00 21.10
CA PRO A 152 13.43 -3.50 21.12
C PRO A 152 14.17 -3.00 22.36
N ASP A 153 15.11 -3.82 22.82
CA ASP A 153 16.17 -3.42 23.74
C ASP A 153 17.53 -3.47 23.01
N ALA A 154 18.62 -3.25 23.74
CA ALA A 154 19.97 -3.23 23.18
C ALA A 154 20.42 -4.54 22.48
N ARG A 155 19.68 -5.64 22.63
CA ARG A 155 20.02 -6.98 22.13
C ARG A 155 18.85 -7.70 21.44
N THR A 156 17.70 -7.06 21.29
CA THR A 156 16.54 -7.66 20.62
C THR A 156 16.13 -6.86 19.39
N ALA A 157 15.81 -7.58 18.32
CA ALA A 157 15.26 -7.03 17.10
C ALA A 157 14.12 -7.92 16.60
N LEU A 158 13.09 -7.30 16.04
CA LEU A 158 12.05 -8.00 15.29
C LEU A 158 12.53 -8.12 13.84
N VAL A 159 12.62 -9.35 13.33
CA VAL A 159 13.07 -9.67 11.97
C VAL A 159 11.89 -10.05 11.10
#